data_AF-A0A7S0C8Y8-F1
#
_entry.id   AF-A0A7S0C8Y8-F1
#
_cell.length_a   1.000
_cell.length_b   1.000
_cell.length_c   1.000
_cell.angle_alpha   90.00
_cell.angle_beta   90.00
_cell.angle_gamma   90.00
#
_symmetry.space_group_name_H-M   'P 1'
#
loop_
_entity.id
_entity.type
_entity.pdbx_description
1 polymer ?
#
loop_
_entity_poly.entity_id
_entity_poly.type
_entity_poly.pdbx_seq_one_letter_code
_entity_poly.pdbx_strand_id
1 'polypeptide(L)'
;MGSFSILDLFGVSLAAVGFLSNISTALAIDVYGPVCDNAGGIAEMAELEPFVRQKTDALDAAGNTTAAIGKGFAIGSAAVVSLALIGAFVSRIRELDRTHFQGGVNILEPVAFSFLLIGGMIPYAFAAMTMKSVGFAAMQMVREVQRQFDEKPHLLDDNPSEKPDYDACIEISTKASLSEMFYPGAVIISAPLITGFLFGVTAVSGLLVGSLVSSVQLAISMSNSGGAWDNAKKYIEKQPRNSEFGGKGSEIHKAAVVGDTVGDPFKDTSGPSLNIVMKLMAVLSLVFADAFVAVNSGRG
;
A
#
# COMPACT_ATOMS: atom_id res chain seq x y z
N MET A 1 -6.18 -22.36 -9.27
CA MET A 1 -6.59 -23.58 -10.02
C MET A 1 -7.01 -24.69 -9.07
N GLY A 2 -6.15 -25.17 -8.16
CA GLY A 2 -6.51 -26.26 -7.23
C GLY A 2 -7.80 -26.02 -6.43
N SER A 3 -7.98 -24.85 -5.83
CA SER A 3 -9.20 -24.51 -5.07
C SER A 3 -10.45 -24.42 -5.94
N PHE A 4 -10.34 -23.81 -7.12
CA PHE A 4 -11.42 -23.69 -8.09
C PHE A 4 -11.87 -25.06 -8.63
N SER A 5 -10.95 -26.00 -8.85
CA SER A 5 -11.28 -27.33 -9.34
C SER A 5 -12.05 -28.20 -8.33
N ILE A 6 -11.94 -27.94 -7.02
CA ILE A 6 -12.58 -28.76 -5.97
C ILE A 6 -13.97 -28.24 -5.63
N LEU A 7 -14.15 -26.92 -5.48
CA LEU A 7 -15.42 -26.30 -5.02
C LEU A 7 -15.75 -25.00 -5.77
N ASP A 8 -15.28 -24.83 -7.01
CA ASP A 8 -15.53 -23.63 -7.83
C ASP A 8 -15.16 -22.34 -7.06
N LEU A 9 -15.89 -21.25 -7.27
CA LEU A 9 -15.74 -19.97 -6.58
C LEU A 9 -15.85 -20.07 -5.05
N PHE A 10 -16.61 -21.04 -4.53
CA PHE A 10 -16.67 -21.30 -3.09
C PHE A 10 -15.33 -21.84 -2.57
N GLY A 11 -14.67 -22.72 -3.34
CA GLY A 11 -13.32 -23.19 -3.05
C GLY A 11 -12.28 -22.08 -3.07
N VAL A 12 -12.37 -21.14 -4.02
CA VAL A 12 -11.51 -19.94 -4.04
C VAL A 12 -11.72 -19.09 -2.80
N SER A 13 -12.97 -18.91 -2.38
CA SER A 13 -13.33 -18.17 -1.16
C SER A 13 -12.77 -18.85 0.10
N LEU A 14 -12.90 -20.18 0.22
CA LEU A 14 -12.33 -20.94 1.32
C LEU A 14 -10.79 -20.91 1.33
N ALA A 15 -10.15 -20.92 0.16
CA ALA A 15 -8.70 -20.74 0.07
C ALA A 15 -8.27 -19.36 0.57
N ALA A 16 -9.07 -18.31 0.33
CA ALA A 16 -8.83 -16.98 0.87
C ALA A 16 -8.89 -16.98 2.41
N VAL A 17 -9.90 -17.65 2.99
CA VAL A 17 -10.03 -17.80 4.45
C VAL A 17 -8.88 -18.62 5.01
N GLY A 18 -8.49 -19.72 4.35
CA GLY A 18 -7.34 -20.54 4.73
C GLY A 18 -6.04 -19.75 4.70
N PHE A 19 -5.86 -18.89 3.69
CA PHE A 19 -4.71 -17.99 3.60
C PHE A 19 -4.63 -17.06 4.81
N LEU A 20 -5.77 -16.57 5.31
CA LEU A 20 -5.86 -15.70 6.49
C LEU A 20 -6.03 -16.44 7.83
N SER A 21 -5.98 -17.77 7.85
CA SER A 21 -6.27 -18.56 9.06
C SER A 21 -5.30 -18.30 10.23
N ASN A 22 -4.08 -17.87 9.92
CA ASN A 22 -3.04 -17.51 10.88
C ASN A 22 -2.83 -15.98 10.98
N ILE A 23 -3.85 -15.18 10.67
CA ILE A 23 -3.77 -13.71 10.67
C ILE A 23 -3.29 -13.13 12.01
N SER A 24 -3.64 -13.74 13.14
CA SER A 24 -3.18 -13.28 14.46
C SER A 24 -1.65 -13.33 14.58
N THR A 25 -1.03 -14.40 14.08
CA THR A 25 0.42 -14.55 14.10
C THR A 25 1.07 -13.60 13.08
N ALA A 26 0.48 -13.48 11.89
CA ALA A 26 0.96 -12.57 10.85
C ALA A 26 0.95 -11.11 11.34
N LEU A 27 -0.12 -10.67 12.00
CA LEU A 27 -0.21 -9.32 12.59
C LEU A 27 0.76 -9.14 13.75
N ALA A 28 0.96 -10.16 14.60
CA ALA A 28 1.89 -10.06 15.72
C ALA A 28 3.34 -9.82 15.24
N ILE A 29 3.77 -10.52 14.19
CA ILE A 29 5.12 -10.32 13.62
C ILE A 29 5.23 -9.01 12.83
N ASP A 30 4.16 -8.54 12.19
CA ASP A 30 4.15 -7.28 11.44
C ASP A 30 4.22 -6.07 12.38
N VAL A 31 3.38 -6.05 13.43
CA VAL A 31 3.33 -4.99 14.45
C VAL A 31 4.60 -4.95 15.32
N TYR A 32 5.31 -6.08 15.43
CA TYR A 32 6.60 -6.14 16.12
C TYR A 32 7.61 -5.13 15.54
N GLY A 33 7.63 -4.92 14.22
CA GLY A 33 8.59 -4.01 13.57
C GLY A 33 8.48 -2.56 14.04
N PRO A 34 7.33 -1.89 13.85
CA PRO A 34 7.14 -0.50 14.29
C PRO A 34 7.33 -0.29 15.80
N VAL A 35 7.04 -1.31 16.62
CA VAL A 35 7.30 -1.24 18.07
C VAL A 35 8.80 -1.18 18.35
N CYS A 36 9.60 -1.99 17.65
CA CYS A 36 11.05 -1.98 17.79
C CYS A 36 11.71 -0.71 17.24
N ASP A 37 11.19 -0.16 16.13
CA ASP A 37 11.65 1.11 15.57
C ASP A 37 11.44 2.27 16.56
N ASN A 38 10.22 2.39 17.12
CA ASN A 38 9.92 3.38 18.16
C ASN A 38 10.80 3.20 19.41
N ALA A 39 11.07 1.96 19.83
CA ALA A 39 11.96 1.69 20.95
C ALA A 39 13.40 2.18 20.67
N GLY A 40 13.88 2.01 19.44
CA GLY A 40 15.17 2.55 19.01
C GLY A 40 15.18 4.08 19.00
N GLY A 41 14.13 4.71 18.46
CA GLY A 41 13.98 6.17 18.45
C GLY A 41 13.97 6.76 19.85
N ILE A 42 13.24 6.16 20.78
CA ILE A 42 13.23 6.57 22.20
C ILE A 42 14.61 6.41 22.84
N ALA A 43 15.32 5.31 22.56
CA ALA A 43 16.65 5.09 23.10
C ALA A 43 17.67 6.15 22.64
N GLU A 44 17.57 6.59 21.38
CA GLU A 44 18.41 7.66 20.82
C GLU A 44 18.05 9.03 21.44
N MET A 45 16.76 9.37 21.49
CA MET A 45 16.28 10.65 22.04
C MET A 45 16.52 10.79 23.55
N ALA A 46 16.62 9.67 24.27
CA ALA A 46 16.91 9.65 25.71
C ALA A 46 18.41 9.48 26.03
N GLU A 47 19.28 9.54 25.02
CA GLU A 47 20.75 9.43 25.16
C GLU A 47 21.18 8.18 25.96
N LEU A 48 20.48 7.06 25.76
CA LEU A 48 20.80 5.81 26.46
C LEU A 48 22.14 5.21 26.00
N GLU A 49 22.69 4.35 26.83
CA GLU A 49 23.95 3.63 26.55
C GLU A 49 23.94 2.98 25.15
N PRO A 50 25.05 3.04 24.39
CA PRO A 50 25.11 2.54 23.01
C PRO A 50 24.68 1.08 22.82
N PHE A 51 24.85 0.23 23.85
CA PHE A 51 24.41 -1.17 23.78
C PHE A 51 22.87 -1.30 23.67
N VAL A 52 22.10 -0.33 24.18
CA VAL A 52 20.63 -0.31 24.06
C VAL A 52 20.27 -0.08 22.60
N ARG A 53 20.88 0.92 21.96
CA ARG A 53 20.67 1.22 20.53
C ARG A 53 21.09 0.05 19.64
N GLN A 54 22.21 -0.60 19.94
CA GLN A 54 22.65 -1.82 19.22
C GLN A 54 21.62 -2.95 19.30
N LYS A 55 20.99 -3.15 20.46
CA LYS A 55 19.92 -4.15 20.62
C LYS A 55 18.67 -3.75 19.85
N THR A 56 18.22 -2.51 19.95
CA THR A 56 17.03 -2.05 19.21
C THR A 56 17.25 -2.07 17.70
N ASP A 57 18.43 -1.71 17.20
CA ASP A 57 18.78 -1.79 15.77
C ASP A 57 18.77 -3.23 15.24
N ALA A 58 19.14 -4.21 16.07
CA ALA A 58 19.05 -5.62 15.72
C ALA A 58 17.59 -6.09 15.62
N LEU A 59 16.73 -5.64 16.55
CA LEU A 59 15.30 -5.94 16.55
C LEU A 59 14.56 -5.24 15.40
N ASP A 60 14.86 -3.97 15.14
CA ASP A 60 14.32 -3.19 14.03
C ASP A 60 14.69 -3.81 12.67
N ALA A 61 15.93 -4.30 12.50
CA ALA A 61 16.30 -5.03 11.29
C ALA A 61 15.47 -6.31 11.07
N ALA A 62 15.13 -7.04 12.14
CA ALA A 62 14.20 -8.17 12.06
C ALA A 62 12.76 -7.69 11.78
N GLY A 63 12.37 -6.57 12.39
CA GLY A 63 11.12 -5.84 12.15
C GLY A 63 10.89 -5.52 10.68
N ASN A 64 11.88 -4.97 9.98
CA ASN A 64 11.79 -4.70 8.54
C ASN A 64 11.50 -5.94 7.70
N THR A 65 12.14 -7.06 8.06
CA THR A 65 11.96 -8.33 7.34
C THR A 65 10.55 -8.87 7.56
N THR A 66 10.07 -8.82 8.81
CA THR A 66 8.71 -9.25 9.17
C THR A 66 7.65 -8.34 8.57
N ALA A 67 7.89 -7.03 8.49
CA ALA A 67 7.01 -6.06 7.82
C ALA A 67 6.90 -6.34 6.31
N ALA A 68 8.01 -6.69 5.64
CA ALA A 68 7.96 -7.08 4.23
C ALA A 68 7.14 -8.37 4.02
N ILE A 69 7.28 -9.36 4.91
CA ILE A 69 6.47 -10.58 4.90
C ILE A 69 4.98 -10.24 5.14
N GLY A 70 4.69 -9.38 6.12
CA GLY A 70 3.35 -8.89 6.44
C GLY A 70 2.68 -8.20 5.24
N LYS A 71 3.41 -7.30 4.57
CA LYS A 71 2.95 -6.65 3.32
C LYS A 71 2.67 -7.66 2.22
N GLY A 72 3.58 -8.61 1.98
CA GLY A 72 3.39 -9.67 0.99
C GLY A 72 2.16 -10.54 1.28
N PHE A 73 1.94 -10.90 2.54
CA PHE A 73 0.77 -11.64 2.99
C PHE A 73 -0.52 -10.82 2.85
N ALA A 74 -0.50 -9.54 3.21
CA ALA A 74 -1.63 -8.64 3.03
C ALA A 74 -2.03 -8.49 1.56
N ILE A 75 -1.05 -8.34 0.66
CA ILE A 75 -1.27 -8.25 -0.79
C ILE A 75 -1.78 -9.58 -1.36
N GLY A 76 -1.15 -10.69 -1.00
CA GLY A 76 -1.55 -12.03 -1.45
C GLY A 76 -2.98 -12.38 -1.01
N SER A 77 -3.30 -12.17 0.26
CA SER A 77 -4.66 -12.36 0.77
C SER A 77 -5.66 -11.44 0.08
N ALA A 78 -5.30 -10.18 -0.17
CA ALA A 78 -6.14 -9.25 -0.91
C ALA A 78 -6.45 -9.73 -2.31
N ALA A 79 -5.46 -10.28 -3.02
CA ALA A 79 -5.66 -10.82 -4.35
C ALA A 79 -6.67 -11.97 -4.35
N VAL A 80 -6.53 -12.93 -3.43
CA VAL A 80 -7.42 -14.10 -3.36
C VAL A 80 -8.82 -13.71 -2.92
N VAL A 81 -8.96 -12.84 -1.91
CA VAL A 81 -10.26 -12.33 -1.46
C VAL A 81 -10.94 -11.53 -2.58
N SER A 82 -10.21 -10.68 -3.29
CA SER A 82 -10.78 -9.90 -4.39
C SER A 82 -11.23 -10.79 -5.54
N LEU A 83 -10.46 -11.85 -5.87
CA LEU A 83 -10.89 -12.84 -6.85
C LEU A 83 -12.18 -13.56 -6.42
N ALA A 84 -12.29 -13.94 -5.15
CA ALA A 84 -13.50 -14.55 -4.60
C ALA A 84 -14.70 -13.60 -4.67
N LEU A 85 -14.51 -12.32 -4.32
CA LEU A 85 -15.56 -11.29 -4.39
C LEU A 85 -15.98 -10.97 -5.83
N ILE A 86 -15.05 -10.94 -6.77
CA ILE A 86 -15.36 -10.79 -8.20
C ILE A 86 -16.17 -12.00 -8.68
N GLY A 87 -15.79 -13.21 -8.26
CA GLY A 87 -16.58 -14.41 -8.52
C GLY A 87 -17.99 -14.31 -7.94
N ALA A 88 -18.12 -13.89 -6.69
CA ALA A 88 -19.40 -13.67 -6.03
C ALA A 88 -20.24 -12.61 -6.76
N PHE A 89 -19.62 -11.52 -7.25
CA PHE A 89 -20.27 -10.50 -8.05
C PHE A 89 -20.82 -11.09 -9.35
N VAL A 90 -20.00 -11.84 -10.09
CA VAL A 90 -20.43 -12.52 -11.33
C VAL A 90 -21.55 -13.53 -11.05
N SER A 91 -21.47 -14.30 -9.96
CA SER A 91 -22.56 -15.20 -9.57
C SER A 91 -23.85 -14.43 -9.23
N ARG A 92 -23.73 -13.29 -8.55
CA ARG A 92 -24.88 -12.48 -8.18
C ARG A 92 -25.59 -11.90 -9.40
N ILE A 93 -24.86 -11.34 -10.36
CA ILE A 93 -25.46 -10.81 -11.60
C ILE A 93 -26.09 -11.93 -12.45
N ARG A 94 -25.54 -13.15 -12.43
CA ARG A 94 -26.11 -14.33 -13.09
C ARG A 94 -27.43 -14.77 -12.49
N GLU A 95 -27.56 -14.69 -11.16
CA GLU A 95 -28.81 -14.99 -10.48
C GLU A 95 -29.90 -13.98 -10.83
N LEU A 96 -29.54 -12.70 -10.94
CA LEU A 96 -30.45 -11.59 -11.20
C LEU A 96 -30.90 -11.51 -12.65
N ASP A 97 -30.00 -11.80 -13.60
CA ASP A 97 -30.31 -11.83 -15.03
C ASP A 97 -29.70 -13.07 -15.70
N ARG A 98 -30.51 -14.14 -15.67
CA ARG A 98 -30.17 -15.45 -16.24
C ARG A 98 -30.18 -15.46 -17.76
N THR A 99 -30.73 -14.47 -18.45
CA THR A 99 -30.82 -14.50 -19.92
C THR A 99 -29.59 -13.86 -20.55
N HIS A 100 -29.06 -12.80 -19.96
CA HIS A 100 -27.90 -12.09 -20.53
C HIS A 100 -26.55 -12.56 -19.98
N PHE A 101 -26.48 -13.02 -18.72
CA PHE A 101 -25.21 -13.39 -18.09
C PHE A 101 -25.01 -14.89 -17.92
N GLN A 102 -25.83 -15.73 -18.56
CA GLN A 102 -25.84 -17.18 -18.34
C GLN A 102 -24.45 -17.84 -18.52
N GLY A 103 -23.67 -17.35 -19.50
CA GLY A 103 -22.30 -17.78 -19.81
C GLY A 103 -21.19 -17.05 -19.02
N GLY A 104 -21.54 -16.18 -18.07
CA GLY A 104 -20.61 -15.29 -17.39
C GLY A 104 -20.29 -14.03 -18.18
N VAL A 105 -19.14 -13.43 -17.92
CA VAL A 105 -18.68 -12.22 -18.60
C VAL A 105 -17.62 -12.58 -19.64
N ASN A 106 -17.88 -12.24 -20.89
CA ASN A 106 -16.94 -12.47 -21.98
C ASN A 106 -15.97 -11.30 -22.11
N ILE A 107 -14.69 -11.56 -21.87
CA ILE A 107 -13.61 -10.56 -21.95
C ILE A 107 -13.41 -9.99 -23.36
N LEU A 108 -13.87 -10.69 -24.40
CA LEU A 108 -13.79 -10.24 -25.78
C LEU A 108 -14.92 -9.28 -26.17
N GLU A 109 -15.90 -9.06 -25.29
CA GLU A 109 -16.89 -8.02 -25.50
C GLU A 109 -16.23 -6.64 -25.42
N PRO A 110 -16.52 -5.71 -26.35
CA PRO A 110 -15.87 -4.40 -26.39
C PRO A 110 -15.94 -3.65 -25.06
N VAL A 111 -17.10 -3.68 -24.39
CA VAL A 111 -17.30 -3.01 -23.11
C VAL A 111 -16.44 -3.64 -22.01
N ALA A 112 -16.43 -4.97 -21.90
CA ALA A 112 -15.62 -5.68 -20.91
C ALA A 112 -14.12 -5.41 -21.12
N PHE A 113 -13.66 -5.46 -22.37
CA PHE A 113 -12.26 -5.25 -22.70
C PHE A 113 -11.82 -3.80 -22.47
N SER A 114 -12.62 -2.81 -22.89
CA SER A 114 -12.34 -1.39 -22.65
C SER A 114 -12.21 -1.09 -21.17
N PHE A 115 -13.13 -1.60 -20.35
CA PHE A 115 -13.08 -1.37 -18.90
C PHE A 115 -12.03 -2.22 -18.19
N LEU A 116 -11.56 -3.32 -18.78
CA LEU A 116 -10.36 -4.01 -18.31
C LEU A 116 -9.12 -3.13 -18.44
N LEU A 117 -8.96 -2.44 -19.56
CA LEU A 117 -7.86 -1.48 -19.73
C LEU A 117 -7.97 -0.31 -18.75
N ILE A 118 -9.18 0.26 -18.59
CA ILE A 118 -9.42 1.34 -17.63
C ILE A 118 -9.15 0.87 -16.19
N GLY A 119 -9.63 -0.31 -15.83
CA GLY A 119 -9.39 -0.94 -14.54
C GLY A 119 -7.90 -1.13 -14.27
N GLY A 120 -7.16 -1.58 -15.28
CA GLY A 120 -5.70 -1.72 -15.19
C GLY A 120 -4.95 -0.40 -14.98
N MET A 121 -5.55 0.74 -15.31
CA MET A 121 -4.95 2.06 -15.09
C MET A 121 -5.25 2.64 -13.70
N ILE A 122 -6.33 2.21 -13.04
CA ILE A 122 -6.72 2.71 -11.71
C ILE A 122 -5.59 2.59 -10.67
N PRO A 123 -4.89 1.44 -10.55
CA PRO A 123 -3.81 1.28 -9.57
C PRO A 123 -2.65 2.26 -9.81
N TYR A 124 -2.32 2.53 -11.07
CA TYR A 124 -1.30 3.51 -11.43
C TYR A 124 -1.73 4.94 -11.13
N ALA A 125 -2.99 5.29 -11.44
CA ALA A 125 -3.53 6.60 -11.10
C ALA A 125 -3.56 6.82 -9.58
N PHE A 126 -3.98 5.80 -8.82
CA PHE A 126 -3.96 5.81 -7.36
C PHE A 126 -2.54 6.02 -6.83
N ALA A 127 -1.59 5.21 -7.29
CA ALA A 127 -0.19 5.32 -6.89
C ALA A 127 0.41 6.68 -7.26
N ALA A 128 0.10 7.22 -8.44
CA ALA A 128 0.58 8.55 -8.84
C ALA A 128 0.08 9.66 -7.91
N MET A 129 -1.19 9.61 -7.49
CA MET A 129 -1.75 10.56 -6.53
C MET A 129 -1.04 10.43 -5.17
N THR A 130 -0.97 9.24 -4.60
CA THR A 130 -0.37 9.04 -3.27
C THR A 130 1.13 9.38 -3.25
N MET A 131 1.87 9.01 -4.29
CA MET A 131 3.29 9.38 -4.44
C MET A 131 3.48 10.89 -4.50
N LYS A 132 2.65 11.58 -5.28
CA LYS A 132 2.70 13.05 -5.39
C LYS A 132 2.38 13.72 -4.06
N SER A 133 1.37 13.23 -3.34
CA SER A 133 0.95 13.77 -2.05
C SER A 133 2.06 13.65 -1.01
N VAL A 134 2.74 12.49 -0.92
CA VAL A 134 3.89 12.32 -0.01
C VAL A 134 5.04 13.22 -0.44
N GLY A 135 5.36 13.30 -1.73
CA GLY A 135 6.42 14.18 -2.23
C GLY A 135 6.19 15.66 -1.88
N PHE A 136 4.95 16.13 -1.98
CA PHE A 136 4.59 17.50 -1.60
C PHE A 136 4.76 17.73 -0.09
N ALA A 137 4.26 16.83 0.75
CA ALA A 137 4.41 16.91 2.21
C ALA A 137 5.88 16.84 2.65
N ALA A 138 6.65 15.94 2.05
CA ALA A 138 8.08 15.78 2.32
C ALA A 138 8.87 17.04 1.97
N MET A 139 8.58 17.69 0.84
CA MET A 139 9.23 18.95 0.47
C MET A 139 8.91 20.09 1.43
N GLN A 140 7.69 20.13 1.98
CA GLN A 140 7.35 21.10 3.03
C GLN A 140 8.10 20.80 4.33
N MET A 141 8.17 19.53 4.72
CA MET A 141 8.92 19.08 5.90
C MET A 141 10.40 19.46 5.80
N VAL A 142 11.04 19.22 4.65
CA VAL A 142 12.45 19.57 4.42
C VAL A 142 12.67 21.08 4.57
N ARG A 143 11.80 21.90 3.98
CA ARG A 143 11.90 23.36 4.08
C ARG A 143 11.69 23.86 5.51
N GLU A 144 10.78 23.24 6.25
CA GLU A 144 10.54 23.59 7.66
C GLU A 144 11.73 23.23 8.54
N VAL A 145 12.30 22.04 8.37
CA VAL A 145 13.51 21.62 9.10
C VAL A 145 14.69 22.54 8.76
N GLN A 146 14.88 22.91 7.48
CA GLN A 146 15.90 23.87 7.06
C GLN A 146 15.69 25.25 7.71
N ARG A 147 14.45 25.76 7.68
CA ARG A 147 14.09 27.03 8.31
C ARG A 147 14.43 27.01 9.81
N GLN A 148 14.12 25.92 10.52
CA GLN A 148 14.46 25.80 11.94
C GLN A 148 15.97 25.79 12.16
N PHE A 149 16.76 25.09 11.34
CA PHE A 149 18.23 25.12 11.47
C PHE A 149 18.84 26.49 11.14
N ASP A 150 18.28 27.22 10.18
CA ASP A 150 18.77 28.54 9.79
C ASP A 150 18.39 29.62 10.82
N GLU A 151 17.20 29.55 11.41
CA GLU A 151 16.72 30.54 12.38
C GLU A 151 17.18 30.27 13.83
N LYS A 152 17.48 29.01 14.19
CA LYS A 152 17.92 28.58 15.52
C LYS A 152 19.37 28.09 15.47
N PRO A 153 20.37 28.98 15.57
CA PRO A 153 21.78 28.63 15.35
C PRO A 153 22.34 27.67 16.40
N HIS A 154 21.73 27.57 17.59
CA HIS A 154 22.19 26.72 18.68
C HIS A 154 21.49 25.35 18.72
N LEU A 155 20.68 25.02 17.71
CA LEU A 155 19.92 23.76 17.66
C LEU A 155 20.80 22.52 17.40
N LEU A 156 21.95 22.73 16.75
CA LEU A 156 22.90 21.67 16.37
C LEU A 156 24.10 21.58 17.33
N ASP A 157 24.15 22.41 18.36
CA ASP A 157 25.20 22.35 19.37
C ASP A 157 25.09 21.04 20.17
N ASP A 158 26.22 20.52 20.68
CA ASP A 158 26.26 19.26 21.46
C ASP A 158 25.36 19.27 22.71
N ASN A 159 25.03 20.46 23.22
CA ASN A 159 24.07 20.65 24.30
C ASN A 159 23.16 21.84 23.96
N PRO A 160 22.12 21.63 23.13
CA PRO A 160 21.35 22.70 22.54
C PRO A 160 20.56 23.45 23.61
N SER A 161 20.75 24.76 23.69
CA SER A 161 19.98 25.63 24.59
C SER A 161 18.54 25.86 24.09
N GLU A 162 18.31 25.59 22.81
CA GLU A 162 17.04 25.75 22.11
C GLU A 162 16.42 24.39 21.79
N LYS A 163 15.09 24.31 21.76
CA LYS A 163 14.38 23.08 21.38
C LYS A 163 13.83 23.20 19.95
N PRO A 164 13.89 22.12 19.15
CA PRO A 164 13.21 22.08 17.86
C PRO A 164 11.71 22.22 18.07
N ASP A 165 11.06 22.84 17.09
CA ASP A 165 9.61 22.96 17.05
C ASP A 165 9.03 21.71 16.37
N TYR A 166 8.66 20.73 17.20
CA TYR A 166 8.04 19.49 16.73
C TYR A 166 6.60 19.71 16.24
N ASP A 167 5.89 20.68 16.81
CA ASP A 167 4.47 20.93 16.50
C ASP A 167 4.31 21.42 15.05
N ALA A 168 5.24 22.26 14.57
CA ALA A 168 5.27 22.68 13.16
C ALA A 168 5.38 21.49 12.19
N CYS A 169 6.28 20.54 12.48
CA CYS A 169 6.44 19.31 11.67
C CYS A 169 5.19 18.41 11.73
N ILE A 170 4.58 18.28 12.91
CA ILE A 170 3.34 17.52 13.11
C ILE A 170 2.20 18.18 12.32
N GLU A 171 2.08 19.50 12.33
CA GLU A 171 1.03 20.22 11.62
C GLU A 171 1.13 20.02 10.10
N ILE A 172 2.35 20.10 9.54
CA ILE A 172 2.58 19.89 8.09
C ILE A 172 2.11 18.49 7.66
N SER A 173 2.56 17.45 8.38
CA SER A 173 2.21 16.06 8.04
C SER A 173 0.72 15.76 8.27
N THR A 174 0.13 16.30 9.33
CA THR A 174 -1.30 16.15 9.65
C THR A 174 -2.18 16.83 8.61
N LYS A 175 -1.88 18.08 8.26
CA LYS A 175 -2.68 18.84 7.30
C LYS A 175 -2.60 18.21 5.92
N ALA A 176 -1.41 17.83 5.48
CA ALA A 176 -1.21 17.19 4.19
C ALA A 176 -1.92 15.83 4.12
N SER A 177 -1.77 14.97 5.12
CA SER A 177 -2.42 13.65 5.13
C SER A 177 -3.95 13.75 5.09
N LEU A 178 -4.56 14.68 5.84
CA LEU A 178 -6.01 14.89 5.85
C LEU A 178 -6.54 15.44 4.52
N SER A 179 -5.86 16.41 3.90
CA SER A 179 -6.32 16.99 2.63
C SER A 179 -6.09 16.06 1.44
N GLU A 180 -4.96 15.36 1.42
CA GLU A 180 -4.54 14.56 0.27
C GLU A 180 -5.19 13.18 0.23
N MET A 181 -5.65 12.62 1.35
CA MET A 181 -6.31 11.30 1.39
C MET A 181 -7.68 11.28 0.69
N PHE A 182 -8.36 12.43 0.58
CA PHE A 182 -9.71 12.50 0.02
C PHE A 182 -9.78 12.03 -1.44
N TYR A 183 -8.90 12.54 -2.30
CA TYR A 183 -8.97 12.28 -3.74
C TYR A 183 -8.70 10.81 -4.12
N PRO A 184 -7.62 10.16 -3.62
CA PRO A 184 -7.42 8.74 -3.87
C PRO A 184 -8.60 7.91 -3.37
N GLY A 185 -9.13 8.20 -2.18
CA GLY A 185 -10.31 7.50 -1.64
C GLY A 185 -11.55 7.68 -2.51
N ALA A 186 -11.83 8.91 -2.95
CA ALA A 186 -12.97 9.23 -3.79
C ALA A 186 -12.91 8.47 -5.11
N VAL A 187 -11.76 8.42 -5.79
CA VAL A 187 -11.58 7.69 -7.06
C VAL A 187 -11.93 6.22 -6.91
N ILE A 188 -11.44 5.56 -5.85
CA ILE A 188 -11.66 4.12 -5.63
C ILE A 188 -13.12 3.81 -5.32
N ILE A 189 -13.80 4.67 -4.57
CA ILE A 189 -15.23 4.48 -4.26
C ILE A 189 -16.09 4.78 -5.48
N SER A 190 -15.80 5.88 -6.19
CA SER A 190 -16.62 6.33 -7.32
C SER A 190 -16.45 5.47 -8.56
N ALA A 191 -15.25 4.91 -8.81
CA ALA A 191 -14.97 4.16 -10.02
C ALA A 191 -15.95 2.99 -10.29
N PRO A 192 -16.19 2.05 -9.36
CA PRO A 192 -17.15 0.98 -9.59
C PRO A 192 -18.60 1.48 -9.64
N LEU A 193 -18.95 2.52 -8.87
CA LEU A 193 -20.30 3.08 -8.85
C LEU A 193 -20.65 3.76 -10.18
N ILE A 194 -19.80 4.68 -10.64
CA ILE A 194 -19.98 5.38 -11.92
C ILE A 194 -19.98 4.36 -13.06
N THR A 195 -19.06 3.40 -13.04
CA THR A 195 -19.00 2.35 -14.07
C THR A 195 -20.27 1.52 -14.08
N GLY A 196 -20.75 1.07 -12.92
CA GLY A 196 -21.93 0.23 -12.82
C GLY A 196 -23.23 0.94 -13.22
N PHE A 197 -23.40 2.19 -12.80
CA PHE A 197 -24.60 2.97 -13.11
C PHE A 197 -24.64 3.54 -14.52
N LEU A 198 -23.51 3.74 -15.21
CA LEU A 198 -23.48 4.34 -16.55
C LEU A 198 -23.16 3.35 -17.67
N PHE A 199 -22.42 2.28 -17.38
CA PHE A 199 -21.92 1.33 -18.39
C PHE A 199 -22.27 -0.12 -18.06
N GLY A 200 -22.90 -0.37 -16.92
CA GLY A 200 -23.44 -1.66 -16.55
C GLY A 200 -22.44 -2.64 -15.93
N VAL A 201 -22.95 -3.83 -15.61
CA VAL A 201 -22.21 -4.85 -14.84
C VAL A 201 -21.09 -5.49 -15.65
N THR A 202 -21.20 -5.57 -16.98
CA THR A 202 -20.13 -6.03 -17.87
C THR A 202 -18.91 -5.12 -17.77
N ALA A 203 -19.13 -3.80 -17.74
CA ALA A 203 -18.06 -2.82 -17.57
C ALA A 203 -17.40 -2.96 -16.20
N VAL A 204 -18.21 -3.10 -15.13
CA VAL A 204 -17.69 -3.32 -13.76
C VAL A 204 -16.85 -4.58 -13.68
N SER A 205 -17.27 -5.69 -14.30
CA SER A 205 -16.47 -6.92 -14.33
C SER A 205 -15.11 -6.73 -15.01
N GLY A 206 -15.07 -6.03 -16.15
CA GLY A 206 -13.81 -5.64 -16.79
C GLY A 206 -12.93 -4.81 -15.86
N LEU A 207 -13.51 -3.76 -15.27
CA LEU A 207 -12.84 -2.85 -14.34
C LEU A 207 -12.18 -3.58 -13.16
N LEU A 208 -12.93 -4.48 -12.53
CA LEU A 208 -12.46 -5.25 -11.37
C LEU A 208 -11.32 -6.19 -11.72
N VAL A 209 -11.44 -6.93 -12.85
CA VAL A 209 -10.39 -7.85 -13.30
C VAL A 209 -9.13 -7.09 -13.67
N GLY A 210 -9.26 -6.01 -14.44
CA GLY A 210 -8.12 -5.15 -14.83
C GLY A 210 -7.41 -4.56 -13.63
N SER A 211 -8.17 -4.01 -12.68
CA SER A 211 -7.59 -3.43 -11.47
C SER A 211 -6.94 -4.47 -10.58
N LEU A 212 -7.52 -5.67 -10.45
CA LEU A 212 -6.93 -6.75 -9.67
C LEU A 212 -5.56 -7.15 -10.24
N VAL A 213 -5.49 -7.47 -11.53
CA VAL A 213 -4.25 -7.97 -12.13
C VAL A 213 -3.14 -6.93 -12.12
N SER A 214 -3.46 -5.64 -12.31
CA SER A 214 -2.50 -4.55 -12.22
C SER A 214 -2.07 -4.26 -10.77
N SER A 215 -3.03 -4.18 -9.84
CA SER A 215 -2.73 -3.86 -8.43
C SER A 215 -1.79 -4.85 -7.80
N VAL A 216 -1.95 -6.16 -8.07
CA VAL A 216 -1.06 -7.18 -7.50
C VAL A 216 0.39 -6.96 -7.93
N GLN A 217 0.63 -6.70 -9.21
CA GLN A 217 1.99 -6.49 -9.72
C GLN A 217 2.61 -5.23 -9.12
N LEU A 218 1.84 -4.14 -9.10
CA LEU A 218 2.33 -2.85 -8.61
C LEU A 218 2.53 -2.85 -7.08
N ALA A 219 1.62 -3.47 -6.31
CA ALA A 219 1.74 -3.56 -4.87
C ALA A 219 2.98 -4.35 -4.44
N ILE A 220 3.23 -5.49 -5.08
CA ILE A 220 4.40 -6.34 -4.79
C ILE A 220 5.69 -5.61 -5.17
N SER A 221 5.76 -5.04 -6.38
CA SER A 221 6.98 -4.37 -6.85
C SER A 221 7.31 -3.16 -5.98
N MET A 222 6.32 -2.31 -5.66
CA MET A 222 6.54 -1.14 -4.80
C MET A 222 6.98 -1.53 -3.39
N SER A 223 6.29 -2.48 -2.76
CA SER A 223 6.61 -2.90 -1.39
C SER A 223 8.01 -3.53 -1.30
N ASN A 224 8.35 -4.39 -2.25
CA ASN A 224 9.64 -5.08 -2.26
C ASN A 224 10.79 -4.14 -2.64
N SER A 225 10.61 -3.25 -3.63
CA SER A 225 11.64 -2.28 -4.01
C SER A 225 11.95 -1.32 -2.88
N GLY A 226 10.93 -0.77 -2.21
CA GLY A 226 11.17 0.10 -1.06
C GLY A 226 11.86 -0.63 0.09
N GLY A 227 11.42 -1.86 0.41
CA GLY A 227 12.07 -2.66 1.45
C GLY A 227 13.52 -3.04 1.11
N ALA A 228 13.81 -3.28 -0.17
CA ALA A 228 15.18 -3.55 -0.63
C ALA A 228 16.09 -2.32 -0.47
N TRP A 229 15.60 -1.12 -0.80
CA TRP A 229 16.37 0.12 -0.60
C TRP A 229 16.66 0.40 0.88
N ASP A 230 15.67 0.24 1.76
CA ASP A 230 15.88 0.41 3.21
C ASP A 230 16.92 -0.59 3.75
N ASN A 231 16.79 -1.86 3.36
CA ASN A 231 17.75 -2.88 3.79
C ASN A 231 19.14 -2.66 3.21
N ALA A 232 19.26 -2.13 1.98
CA ALA A 232 20.55 -1.75 1.40
C ALA A 232 21.20 -0.60 2.19
N LYS A 233 20.43 0.43 2.57
CA LYS A 233 20.89 1.51 3.46
C LYS A 233 21.35 0.94 4.81
N LYS A 234 20.51 0.16 5.51
CA LYS A 234 20.87 -0.46 6.80
C LYS A 234 22.09 -1.39 6.69
N TYR A 235 22.28 -2.07 5.55
CA TYR A 235 23.46 -2.89 5.30
C TYR A 235 24.74 -2.04 5.27
N ILE A 236 24.74 -0.94 4.52
CA ILE A 236 25.88 0.00 4.43
C ILE A 236 26.17 0.65 5.79
N GLU A 237 25.13 0.99 6.56
CA GLU A 237 25.26 1.60 7.89
C GLU A 237 25.98 0.71 8.90
N LYS A 238 25.92 -0.62 8.72
CA LYS A 238 26.62 -1.60 9.55
C LYS A 238 28.05 -1.88 9.10
N GLN A 239 28.44 -1.40 7.92
CA GLN A 239 29.80 -1.62 7.42
C GLN A 239 30.80 -0.67 8.10
N PRO A 240 32.00 -1.15 8.44
CA PRO A 240 33.05 -0.28 8.97
C PRO A 240 33.53 0.71 7.90
N ARG A 241 34.04 1.87 8.33
CA ARG A 241 34.48 2.95 7.43
C ARG A 241 35.60 2.57 6.46
N ASN A 242 36.37 1.52 6.78
CA ASN A 242 37.43 0.99 5.94
C ASN A 242 36.97 -0.10 4.97
N SER A 243 35.67 -0.44 4.94
CA SER A 243 35.10 -1.34 3.94
C SER A 243 34.99 -0.66 2.58
N GLU A 244 34.79 -1.45 1.53
CA GLU A 244 34.48 -0.95 0.18
C GLU A 244 33.24 -0.03 0.15
N PHE A 245 32.31 -0.21 1.09
CA PHE A 245 31.08 0.59 1.19
C PHE A 245 31.26 1.91 1.98
N GLY A 246 32.40 2.10 2.65
CA GLY A 246 32.74 3.33 3.38
C GLY A 246 31.92 3.61 4.65
N GLY A 247 30.89 2.82 4.96
CA GLY A 247 30.07 2.97 6.17
C GLY A 247 29.26 4.27 6.24
N LYS A 248 28.72 4.59 7.44
CA LYS A 248 27.91 5.81 7.67
C LYS A 248 28.66 7.09 7.29
N GLY A 249 27.98 7.95 6.52
CA GLY A 249 28.46 9.25 6.05
C GLY A 249 29.24 9.21 4.73
N SER A 250 29.51 8.02 4.18
CA SER A 250 30.15 7.90 2.86
C SER A 250 29.21 8.35 1.73
N GLU A 251 29.76 8.64 0.55
CA GLU A 251 28.93 8.96 -0.63
C GLU A 251 28.02 7.79 -1.04
N ILE A 252 28.47 6.55 -0.83
CA ILE A 252 27.65 5.34 -1.04
C ILE A 252 26.49 5.30 -0.05
N HIS A 253 26.72 5.65 1.23
CA HIS A 253 25.65 5.75 2.22
C HIS A 253 24.64 6.83 1.86
N LYS A 254 25.08 8.02 1.45
CA LYS A 254 24.18 9.09 0.99
C LYS A 254 23.33 8.65 -0.21
N ALA A 255 23.93 7.95 -1.18
CA ALA A 255 23.18 7.40 -2.32
C ALA A 255 22.13 6.37 -1.89
N ALA A 256 22.45 5.50 -0.92
CA ALA A 256 21.51 4.55 -0.36
C ALA A 256 20.37 5.22 0.42
N VAL A 257 20.66 6.30 1.15
CA VAL A 257 19.64 7.13 1.82
C VAL A 257 18.69 7.74 0.78
N VAL A 258 19.20 8.25 -0.35
CA VAL A 258 18.33 8.74 -1.44
C VAL A 258 17.42 7.62 -1.95
N GLY A 259 17.96 6.41 -2.18
CA GLY A 259 17.15 5.26 -2.59
C GLY A 259 16.04 4.91 -1.59
N ASP A 260 16.36 4.93 -0.30
CA ASP A 260 15.37 4.66 0.76
C ASP A 260 14.27 5.72 0.81
N THR A 261 14.62 7.01 0.72
CA THR A 261 13.63 8.11 0.70
C THR A 261 12.70 8.07 -0.52
N VAL A 262 13.18 7.56 -1.67
CA VAL A 262 12.31 7.26 -2.83
C VAL A 262 11.43 6.04 -2.54
N GLY A 263 11.96 5.06 -1.83
CA GLY A 263 11.30 3.83 -1.43
C GLY A 263 10.24 3.97 -0.34
N ASP A 264 10.31 4.98 0.52
CA ASP A 264 9.36 5.22 1.61
C ASP A 264 7.89 5.33 1.12
N PRO A 265 7.55 6.25 0.20
CA PRO A 265 6.18 6.34 -0.30
C PRO A 265 5.77 5.10 -1.14
N PHE A 266 6.73 4.33 -1.66
CA PHE A 266 6.47 3.05 -2.32
C PHE A 266 6.01 2.00 -1.30
N LYS A 267 6.80 1.79 -0.23
CA LYS A 267 6.59 0.69 0.72
C LYS A 267 5.60 1.00 1.82
N ASP A 268 5.35 2.26 2.17
CA ASP A 268 4.54 2.65 3.34
C ASP A 268 3.29 3.47 3.00
N THR A 269 3.13 3.89 1.74
CA THR A 269 1.92 4.61 1.30
C THR A 269 1.24 3.90 0.14
N SER A 270 1.87 3.92 -1.04
CA SER A 270 1.23 3.50 -2.28
C SER A 270 1.07 1.98 -2.36
N GLY A 271 2.17 1.24 -2.17
CA GLY A 271 2.22 -0.23 -2.29
C GLY A 271 1.22 -0.95 -1.39
N PRO A 272 1.24 -0.72 -0.06
CA PRO A 272 0.27 -1.32 0.85
C PRO A 272 -1.18 -0.91 0.55
N SER A 273 -1.42 0.36 0.20
CA SER A 273 -2.79 0.86 -0.05
C SER A 273 -3.46 0.22 -1.28
N LEU A 274 -2.68 -0.27 -2.25
CA LEU A 274 -3.21 -1.03 -3.37
C LEU A 274 -3.91 -2.33 -2.94
N ASN A 275 -3.58 -2.87 -1.76
CA ASN A 275 -4.33 -4.01 -1.20
C ASN A 275 -5.79 -3.64 -0.89
N ILE A 276 -6.03 -2.38 -0.50
CA ILE A 276 -7.34 -1.83 -0.18
C ILE A 276 -8.08 -1.53 -1.49
N VAL A 277 -7.38 -0.97 -2.49
CA VAL A 277 -7.94 -0.72 -3.83
C VAL A 277 -8.62 -1.98 -4.38
N MET A 278 -7.93 -3.12 -4.35
CA MET A 278 -8.47 -4.39 -4.84
C MET A 278 -9.73 -4.83 -4.08
N LYS A 279 -9.66 -4.86 -2.74
CA LYS A 279 -10.75 -5.35 -1.89
C LYS A 279 -11.97 -4.43 -1.95
N LEU A 280 -11.74 -3.13 -1.81
CA LEU A 280 -12.81 -2.14 -1.66
C LEU A 280 -13.66 -2.06 -2.93
N MET A 281 -13.04 -2.01 -4.11
CA MET A 281 -13.81 -1.99 -5.35
C MET A 281 -14.61 -3.27 -5.56
N ALA A 282 -14.04 -4.43 -5.21
CA ALA A 282 -14.72 -5.71 -5.34
C ALA A 282 -15.92 -5.83 -4.38
N VAL A 283 -15.75 -5.45 -3.11
CA VAL A 283 -16.85 -5.43 -2.13
C VAL A 283 -17.94 -4.44 -2.55
N LEU A 284 -17.58 -3.21 -2.93
CA LEU A 284 -18.55 -2.21 -3.37
C LEU A 284 -19.35 -2.71 -4.58
N SER A 285 -18.68 -3.30 -5.56
CA SER A 285 -19.36 -3.83 -6.74
C SER A 285 -20.33 -4.96 -6.39
N LEU A 286 -19.94 -5.86 -5.47
CA LEU A 286 -20.81 -6.92 -4.98
C LEU A 286 -22.04 -6.37 -4.24
N VAL A 287 -21.84 -5.42 -3.33
CA VAL A 287 -22.94 -4.82 -2.54
C VAL A 287 -23.94 -4.08 -3.43
N PHE A 288 -23.45 -3.38 -4.45
CA PHE A 288 -24.30 -2.62 -5.38
C PHE A 288 -24.75 -3.42 -6.60
N ALA A 289 -24.47 -4.73 -6.67
CA ALA A 289 -24.80 -5.56 -7.82
C ALA A 289 -26.30 -5.50 -8.19
N ASP A 290 -27.18 -5.60 -7.18
CA ASP A 290 -28.63 -5.49 -7.36
C ASP A 290 -29.03 -4.12 -7.93
N ALA A 291 -28.41 -3.04 -7.43
CA ALA A 291 -28.68 -1.69 -7.88
C ALA A 291 -28.20 -1.46 -9.33
N PHE A 292 -27.05 -2.01 -9.70
CA PHE A 292 -26.55 -1.93 -11.08
C PHE A 292 -27.47 -2.67 -12.05
N VAL A 293 -27.93 -3.88 -11.70
CA VAL A 293 -28.86 -4.64 -12.55
C VAL A 293 -30.22 -3.97 -12.66
N ALA A 294 -30.69 -3.28 -11.61
CA ALA A 294 -31.94 -2.54 -11.65
C ALA A 294 -31.93 -1.38 -12.69
N VAL A 295 -30.76 -0.84 -13.02
CA VAL A 295 -30.61 0.21 -14.04
C VAL A 295 -30.42 -0.42 -15.41
N ASN A 296 -31.38 -0.18 -16.33
CA ASN A 296 -31.35 -0.67 -17.71
C ASN A 296 -31.01 -2.17 -17.85
N SER A 297 -31.48 -3.00 -16.91
CA SER A 297 -31.15 -4.44 -16.84
C SER A 297 -29.65 -4.72 -16.80
N GLY A 298 -28.88 -3.90 -16.07
CA GLY A 298 -27.44 -4.07 -15.90
C GLY A 298 -26.59 -3.60 -17.07
N ARG A 299 -27.15 -2.78 -17.96
CA ARG A 299 -26.45 -2.25 -19.14
C ARG A 299 -25.92 -0.82 -18.97
N GLY A 300 -26.18 -0.20 -17.82
CA GLY A 300 -25.92 1.21 -17.59
C GLY A 300 -27.06 2.07 -18.14
#